data_AF-A0AA95I6D9-F1
#
_entry.id   AF-A0AA95I6D9-F1
#
_cell.length_a   1.000
_cell.length_b   1.000
_cell.length_c   1.000
_cell.angle_alpha   90.00
_cell.angle_beta   90.00
_cell.angle_gamma   90.00
#
_symmetry.space_group_name_H-M   'P 1'
#
loop_
_entity.id
_entity.type
_entity.pdbx_description
1 polymer ?
#
loop_
_entity_poly.entity_id
_entity_poly.type
_entity_poly.pdbx_seq_one_letter_code
_entity_poly.pdbx_strand_id
1 'polypeptide(L)'
;MKKYLVGFLVLFLIFSLGACSSESSKASKAEDKSEEKSSDDKAKSETKEKAEAEAKAKAEAEAKVKAEAEAKVKAEAEAKAKAEAEAKAKAEAEAEAKAKAEAEAEAKAKAEAEAKAKAEAASSGGSEVFANCTELRKKYPNGVPADHPAYQPKMDRDKDNFACER
;
A
#
# COMPACT_ATOMS: atom_id res chain seq x y z
N MET A 1 -11.98 -35.83 -23.47
CA MET A 1 -11.54 -37.25 -23.40
C MET A 1 -10.87 -37.67 -22.08
N LYS A 2 -10.46 -36.75 -21.19
CA LYS A 2 -9.79 -37.08 -19.91
C LYS A 2 -10.72 -37.29 -18.70
N LYS A 3 -12.04 -37.30 -18.91
CA LYS A 3 -13.05 -37.37 -17.84
C LYS A 3 -13.68 -38.78 -17.65
N TYR A 4 -13.31 -39.76 -18.48
CA TYR A 4 -13.88 -41.11 -18.44
C TYR A 4 -12.90 -42.20 -17.94
N LEU A 5 -11.63 -41.86 -17.70
CA LEU A 5 -10.61 -42.83 -17.27
C LEU A 5 -10.68 -43.15 -15.76
N VAL A 6 -11.25 -42.25 -14.95
CA VAL A 6 -11.29 -42.40 -13.49
C VAL A 6 -12.51 -43.21 -13.02
N GLY A 7 -13.55 -43.33 -13.84
CA GLY A 7 -14.77 -44.08 -13.51
C GLY A 7 -14.68 -45.60 -13.68
N PHE A 8 -13.74 -46.09 -14.49
CA PHE A 8 -13.62 -47.53 -14.79
C PHE A 8 -12.83 -48.31 -13.73
N LEU A 9 -12.03 -47.62 -12.92
CA LEU A 9 -11.16 -48.22 -11.89
C LEU A 9 -11.93 -48.55 -10.59
N VAL A 10 -13.06 -47.90 -10.35
CA VAL A 10 -13.89 -48.12 -9.15
C VAL A 10 -14.90 -49.28 -9.34
N LEU A 11 -15.26 -49.62 -10.58
CA LEU A 11 -16.20 -50.71 -10.86
C LEU A 11 -15.54 -52.11 -10.85
N PHE A 12 -14.23 -52.20 -11.04
CA PHE A 12 -13.51 -53.49 -11.13
C PHE A 12 -13.15 -54.13 -9.77
N LEU A 13 -13.18 -53.36 -8.67
CA LEU A 13 -12.81 -53.88 -7.34
C LEU A 13 -13.96 -54.58 -6.59
N ILE A 14 -15.19 -54.50 -7.08
CA ILE A 14 -16.37 -55.08 -6.41
C ILE A 14 -16.69 -56.51 -6.89
N PHE A 15 -16.06 -56.98 -7.98
CA PHE A 15 -16.37 -58.29 -8.60
C PHE A 15 -15.51 -59.48 -8.13
N SER A 16 -14.50 -59.27 -7.26
CA SER A 16 -13.55 -60.32 -6.88
C SER A 16 -13.88 -61.13 -5.61
N LEU A 17 -15.04 -60.95 -4.97
CA LEU A 17 -15.43 -61.72 -3.78
C LEU A 17 -16.48 -62.83 -4.01
N GLY A 18 -16.78 -63.17 -5.26
CA GLY A 18 -17.82 -64.13 -5.61
C GLY A 18 -17.32 -65.48 -6.14
N ALA A 19 -16.41 -66.19 -5.47
CA ALA A 19 -16.19 -67.62 -5.70
C ALA A 19 -15.31 -68.25 -4.61
N CYS A 20 -15.92 -68.95 -3.65
CA CYS A 20 -15.28 -70.14 -3.10
C CYS A 20 -16.36 -71.20 -2.87
N SER A 21 -16.34 -72.18 -3.77
CA SER A 21 -17.25 -73.31 -3.85
C SER A 21 -16.92 -74.31 -2.74
N SER A 22 -17.96 -74.80 -2.09
CA SER A 22 -17.97 -75.95 -1.20
C SER A 22 -17.68 -77.24 -1.94
N GLU A 23 -16.79 -78.09 -1.42
CA GLU A 23 -16.95 -79.55 -1.34
C GLU A 23 -15.76 -80.15 -0.55
N SER A 24 -16.03 -80.83 0.58
CA SER A 24 -15.46 -82.16 0.92
C SER A 24 -15.67 -82.50 2.41
N SER A 25 -16.76 -83.21 2.67
CA SER A 25 -16.84 -84.51 3.34
C SER A 25 -15.88 -84.89 4.50
N LYS A 26 -16.49 -84.96 5.70
CA LYS A 26 -16.65 -86.17 6.56
C LYS A 26 -15.54 -86.57 7.58
N ALA A 27 -16.05 -86.78 8.81
CA ALA A 27 -15.50 -87.50 9.98
C ALA A 27 -14.38 -86.76 10.73
N SER A 28 -14.32 -86.68 12.08
CA SER A 28 -14.90 -87.52 13.13
C SER A 28 -14.94 -86.77 14.49
N LYS A 29 -15.93 -87.17 15.27
CA LYS A 29 -16.30 -86.96 16.68
C LYS A 29 -15.17 -86.73 17.72
N ALA A 30 -15.57 -85.96 18.76
CA ALA A 30 -14.96 -85.76 20.09
C ALA A 30 -13.74 -84.82 20.07
N GLU A 31 -13.59 -83.76 20.87
CA GLU A 31 -13.85 -83.55 22.31
C GLU A 31 -14.08 -82.03 22.57
N ASP A 32 -15.08 -81.68 23.39
CA ASP A 32 -14.88 -81.11 24.73
C ASP A 32 -14.20 -79.72 24.79
N LYS A 33 -15.06 -78.69 24.68
CA LYS A 33 -15.14 -77.60 25.67
C LYS A 33 -13.85 -76.80 25.96
N SER A 34 -13.33 -76.06 24.96
CA SER A 34 -12.36 -74.98 25.27
C SER A 34 -12.39 -73.72 24.38
N GLU A 35 -13.17 -73.67 23.30
CA GLU A 35 -13.00 -72.64 22.26
C GLU A 35 -13.97 -71.43 22.30
N GLU A 36 -14.94 -71.39 23.22
CA GLU A 36 -15.94 -70.30 23.27
C GLU A 36 -15.42 -69.00 23.93
N LYS A 37 -14.17 -68.98 24.42
CA LYS A 37 -13.56 -67.80 25.07
C LYS A 37 -12.52 -67.08 24.21
N SER A 38 -12.16 -67.62 23.04
CA SER A 38 -11.07 -67.09 22.19
C SER A 38 -11.58 -66.19 21.05
N SER A 39 -12.81 -66.41 20.58
CA SER A 39 -13.46 -65.61 19.52
C SER A 39 -13.95 -64.24 19.98
N ASP A 40 -14.49 -64.16 21.20
CA ASP A 40 -15.12 -62.94 21.72
C ASP A 40 -14.12 -61.86 22.17
N ASP A 41 -12.97 -62.25 22.74
CA ASP A 41 -11.92 -61.31 23.12
C ASP A 41 -11.24 -60.69 21.88
N LYS A 42 -11.09 -61.45 20.78
CA LYS A 42 -10.51 -60.95 19.53
C LYS A 42 -11.45 -59.96 18.82
N ALA A 43 -12.74 -60.28 18.72
CA ALA A 43 -13.74 -59.37 18.14
C ALA A 43 -13.91 -58.08 18.97
N LYS A 44 -13.78 -58.16 20.29
CA LYS A 44 -13.84 -57.00 21.19
C LYS A 44 -12.58 -56.12 21.13
N SER A 45 -11.40 -56.73 20.90
CA SER A 45 -10.15 -56.00 20.69
C SER A 45 -10.15 -55.24 19.36
N GLU A 46 -10.55 -55.89 18.27
CA GLU A 46 -10.57 -55.29 16.91
C GLU A 46 -11.58 -54.13 16.81
N THR A 47 -12.73 -54.23 17.50
CA THR A 47 -13.72 -53.14 17.56
C THR A 47 -13.24 -51.94 18.38
N LYS A 48 -12.48 -52.17 19.46
CA LYS A 48 -11.89 -51.10 20.27
C LYS A 48 -10.80 -50.34 19.52
N GLU A 49 -9.87 -51.05 18.85
CA GLU A 49 -8.81 -50.41 18.05
C GLU A 49 -9.38 -49.59 16.89
N LYS A 50 -10.41 -50.11 16.22
CA LYS A 50 -11.09 -49.38 15.15
C LYS A 50 -11.77 -48.11 15.67
N ALA A 51 -12.41 -48.16 16.83
CA ALA A 51 -13.04 -46.99 17.45
C ALA A 51 -12.01 -45.94 17.90
N GLU A 52 -10.87 -46.36 18.47
CA GLU A 52 -9.78 -45.45 18.84
C GLU A 52 -9.12 -44.81 17.62
N ALA A 53 -8.91 -45.57 16.54
CA ALA A 53 -8.37 -45.04 15.28
C ALA A 53 -9.31 -44.01 14.65
N GLU A 54 -10.62 -44.28 14.63
CA GLU A 54 -11.61 -43.35 14.09
C GLU A 54 -11.72 -42.07 14.94
N ALA A 55 -11.65 -42.19 16.28
CA ALA A 55 -11.64 -41.05 17.19
C ALA A 55 -10.39 -40.17 17.00
N LYS A 56 -9.21 -40.78 16.87
CA LYS A 56 -7.96 -40.05 16.59
C LYS A 56 -8.02 -39.35 15.23
N ALA A 57 -8.48 -40.03 14.18
CA ALA A 57 -8.61 -39.44 12.85
C ALA A 57 -9.57 -38.25 12.82
N LYS A 58 -10.70 -38.32 13.54
CA LYS A 58 -11.64 -37.20 13.69
C LYS A 58 -11.01 -36.03 14.44
N ALA A 59 -10.32 -36.29 15.56
CA ALA A 59 -9.65 -35.24 16.34
C ALA A 59 -8.55 -34.53 15.53
N GLU A 60 -7.74 -35.28 14.77
CA GLU A 60 -6.71 -34.70 13.90
C GLU A 60 -7.33 -33.88 12.76
N ALA A 61 -8.42 -34.36 12.15
CA ALA A 61 -9.12 -33.61 11.10
C ALA A 61 -9.71 -32.30 11.64
N GLU A 62 -10.36 -32.32 12.80
CA GLU A 62 -10.89 -31.11 13.43
C GLU A 62 -9.78 -30.13 13.83
N ALA A 63 -8.66 -30.63 14.36
CA ALA A 63 -7.51 -29.80 14.71
C ALA A 63 -6.90 -29.12 13.47
N LYS A 64 -6.77 -29.85 12.36
CA LYS A 64 -6.29 -29.28 11.08
C LYS A 64 -7.24 -28.21 10.55
N VAL A 65 -8.55 -28.47 10.52
CA VAL A 65 -9.54 -27.49 10.06
C VAL A 65 -9.52 -26.21 10.90
N LYS A 66 -9.41 -26.34 12.23
CA LYS A 66 -9.29 -25.19 13.14
C LYS A 66 -8.00 -24.41 12.88
N ALA A 67 -6.87 -25.09 12.76
CA ALA A 67 -5.58 -24.45 12.50
C ALA A 67 -5.56 -23.70 11.15
N GLU A 68 -6.13 -24.30 10.09
CA GLU A 68 -6.25 -23.65 8.79
C GLU A 68 -7.19 -22.44 8.83
N ALA A 69 -8.31 -22.53 9.55
CA ALA A 69 -9.23 -21.41 9.73
C ALA A 69 -8.56 -20.25 10.47
N GLU A 70 -7.87 -20.51 11.58
CA GLU A 70 -7.14 -19.48 12.32
C GLU A 70 -6.01 -18.85 11.50
N ALA A 71 -5.27 -19.65 10.74
CA ALA A 71 -4.22 -19.17 9.86
C ALA A 71 -4.78 -18.24 8.76
N LYS A 72 -5.92 -18.60 8.16
CA LYS A 72 -6.60 -17.75 7.17
C LYS A 72 -7.07 -16.43 7.78
N VAL A 73 -7.73 -16.46 8.94
CA VAL A 73 -8.20 -15.24 9.61
C VAL A 73 -7.03 -14.31 9.96
N LYS A 74 -5.91 -14.85 10.46
CA LYS A 74 -4.71 -14.06 10.75
C LYS A 74 -4.12 -13.46 9.47
N ALA A 75 -3.97 -14.24 8.40
CA ALA A 75 -3.44 -13.76 7.14
C ALA A 75 -4.31 -12.66 6.51
N GLU A 76 -5.64 -12.81 6.56
CA GLU A 76 -6.57 -11.78 6.08
C GLU A 76 -6.52 -10.50 6.93
N ALA A 77 -6.41 -10.63 8.26
CA ALA A 77 -6.28 -9.49 9.15
C ALA A 77 -4.97 -8.73 8.90
N GLU A 78 -3.84 -9.44 8.75
CA GLU A 78 -2.55 -8.82 8.43
C GLU A 78 -2.55 -8.15 7.05
N ALA A 79 -3.16 -8.80 6.04
CA ALA A 79 -3.28 -8.23 4.70
C ALA A 79 -4.11 -6.93 4.71
N LYS A 80 -5.24 -6.92 5.42
CA LYS A 80 -6.07 -5.72 5.59
C LYS A 80 -5.31 -4.61 6.32
N ALA A 81 -4.65 -4.93 7.44
CA ALA A 81 -3.87 -3.95 8.20
C ALA A 81 -2.75 -3.32 7.37
N LYS A 82 -2.03 -4.13 6.56
CA LYS A 82 -1.00 -3.61 5.64
C LYS A 82 -1.61 -2.72 4.56
N ALA A 83 -2.70 -3.13 3.94
CA ALA A 83 -3.38 -2.35 2.91
C ALA A 83 -3.89 -1.00 3.44
N GLU A 84 -4.47 -0.98 4.66
CA GLU A 84 -4.90 0.25 5.31
C GLU A 84 -3.73 1.18 5.66
N ALA A 85 -2.63 0.61 6.17
CA ALA A 85 -1.43 1.39 6.48
C ALA A 85 -0.81 2.01 5.22
N GLU A 86 -0.69 1.25 4.14
CA GLU A 86 -0.20 1.76 2.85
C GLU A 86 -1.12 2.83 2.25
N ALA A 87 -2.44 2.64 2.34
CA ALA A 87 -3.41 3.63 1.87
C ALA A 87 -3.30 4.95 2.65
N LYS A 88 -3.20 4.87 3.98
CA LYS A 88 -2.99 6.05 4.83
C LYS A 88 -1.69 6.77 4.51
N ALA A 89 -0.58 6.03 4.42
CA ALA A 89 0.73 6.61 4.11
C ALA A 89 0.73 7.31 2.74
N LYS A 90 0.09 6.73 1.73
CA LYS A 90 -0.07 7.37 0.41
C LYS A 90 -0.90 8.64 0.48
N ALA A 91 -2.03 8.62 1.20
CA ALA A 91 -2.89 9.78 1.35
C ALA A 91 -2.18 10.93 2.09
N GLU A 92 -1.44 10.63 3.14
CA GLU A 92 -0.63 11.63 3.88
C GLU A 92 0.47 12.23 3.00
N ALA A 93 1.19 11.40 2.23
CA ALA A 93 2.21 11.87 1.32
C ALA A 93 1.66 12.76 0.20
N GLU A 94 0.49 12.41 -0.37
CA GLU A 94 -0.18 13.22 -1.38
C GLU A 94 -0.65 14.57 -0.80
N ALA A 95 -1.23 14.56 0.41
CA ALA A 95 -1.65 15.78 1.09
C ALA A 95 -0.47 16.71 1.40
N GLU A 96 0.66 16.16 1.88
CA GLU A 96 1.87 16.94 2.14
C GLU A 96 2.45 17.53 0.85
N ALA A 97 2.51 16.74 -0.23
CA ALA A 97 2.98 17.21 -1.52
C ALA A 97 2.12 18.36 -2.07
N LYS A 98 0.79 18.23 -1.96
CA LYS A 98 -0.14 19.28 -2.39
C LYS A 98 0.02 20.55 -1.56
N ALA A 99 0.12 20.43 -0.24
CA ALA A 99 0.31 21.58 0.65
C ALA A 99 1.62 22.33 0.35
N LYS A 100 2.71 21.61 0.09
CA LYS A 100 3.99 22.22 -0.32
C LYS A 100 3.89 22.94 -1.65
N ALA A 101 3.22 22.34 -2.64
CA ALA A 101 3.03 22.97 -3.96
C ALA A 101 2.19 24.25 -3.86
N GLU A 102 1.11 24.25 -3.07
CA GLU A 102 0.28 25.43 -2.83
C GLU A 102 1.07 26.55 -2.13
N ALA A 103 1.85 26.22 -1.10
CA ALA A 103 2.69 27.19 -0.40
C ALA A 103 3.77 27.80 -1.31
N GLU A 104 4.41 27.00 -2.17
CA GLU A 104 5.40 27.50 -3.13
C GLU A 104 4.74 28.42 -4.18
N ALA A 105 3.56 28.06 -4.68
CA ALA A 105 2.82 28.89 -5.62
C ALA A 105 2.39 30.22 -5.00
N GLU A 106 1.91 30.23 -3.76
CA GLU A 106 1.56 31.46 -3.04
C GLU A 106 2.78 32.35 -2.82
N ALA A 107 3.92 31.76 -2.42
CA ALA A 107 5.16 32.50 -2.24
C ALA A 107 5.66 33.15 -3.53
N LYS A 108 5.62 32.43 -4.66
CA LYS A 108 5.98 32.97 -5.97
C LYS A 108 5.04 34.11 -6.38
N ALA A 109 3.73 33.92 -6.24
CA ALA A 109 2.75 34.95 -6.57
C ALA A 109 2.94 36.24 -5.75
N LYS A 110 3.24 36.11 -4.45
CA LYS A 110 3.56 37.26 -3.59
C LYS A 110 4.84 37.97 -4.03
N ALA A 111 5.90 37.22 -4.34
CA ALA A 111 7.16 37.79 -4.79
C ALA A 111 6.99 38.53 -6.13
N GLU A 112 6.25 37.96 -7.08
CA GLU A 112 5.94 38.61 -8.36
C GLU A 112 5.09 39.87 -8.18
N ALA A 113 4.09 39.83 -7.30
CA ALA A 113 3.27 41.00 -6.99
C ALA A 113 4.09 42.12 -6.35
N GLU A 114 4.98 41.80 -5.40
CA GLU A 114 5.89 42.78 -4.79
C GLU A 114 6.87 43.37 -5.81
N ALA A 115 7.44 42.53 -6.68
CA ALA A 115 8.34 42.99 -7.74
C ALA A 115 7.61 43.93 -8.71
N LYS A 116 6.38 43.60 -9.10
CA LYS A 116 5.56 44.46 -9.95
C LYS A 116 5.21 45.78 -9.25
N ALA A 117 4.82 45.75 -7.98
CA ALA A 117 4.53 46.95 -7.22
C ALA A 117 5.76 47.87 -7.09
N LYS A 118 6.95 47.30 -6.87
CA LYS A 118 8.21 48.08 -6.86
C LYS A 118 8.53 48.68 -8.23
N ALA A 119 8.32 47.92 -9.32
CA ALA A 119 8.52 48.43 -10.67
C ALA A 119 7.54 49.57 -11.02
N GLU A 120 6.26 49.44 -10.64
CA GLU A 120 5.26 50.49 -10.81
C GLU A 120 5.57 51.71 -9.94
N ALA A 121 6.03 51.54 -8.69
CA ALA A 121 6.46 52.64 -7.84
C ALA A 121 7.68 53.39 -8.43
N ALA A 122 8.66 52.66 -8.96
CA ALA A 122 9.80 53.26 -9.65
C ALA A 122 9.39 54.00 -10.93
N SER A 123 8.39 53.49 -11.66
CA SER A 123 7.87 54.15 -12.87
C SER A 123 6.92 55.32 -12.59
N SER A 124 6.31 55.39 -11.40
CA SER A 124 5.29 56.39 -11.03
C SER A 124 5.78 57.45 -10.07
N GLY A 125 7.02 57.35 -9.56
CA GLY A 125 7.74 58.48 -8.97
C GLY A 125 7.83 59.60 -10.01
N GLY A 126 6.89 60.55 -9.94
CA GLY A 126 6.62 61.50 -11.02
C GLY A 126 7.86 62.22 -11.50
N SER A 127 8.05 62.31 -12.81
CA SER A 127 9.19 63.02 -13.38
C SER A 127 9.14 64.50 -12.99
N GLU A 128 10.10 64.94 -12.21
CA GLU A 128 10.22 66.35 -11.82
C GLU A 128 11.12 67.05 -12.83
N VAL A 129 10.51 67.81 -13.74
CA VAL A 129 11.25 68.53 -14.78
C VAL A 129 11.62 69.93 -14.30
N PHE A 130 12.91 70.14 -14.07
CA PHE A 130 13.52 71.46 -13.81
C PHE A 130 14.00 72.11 -15.10
N ALA A 131 13.96 73.44 -15.18
CA ALA A 131 14.40 74.17 -16.38
C ALA A 131 15.93 74.17 -16.56
N ASN A 132 16.70 74.12 -15.47
CA ASN A 132 18.17 74.12 -15.47
C ASN A 132 18.71 73.61 -14.11
N CYS A 133 20.02 73.37 -14.04
CA CYS A 133 20.68 72.92 -12.80
C CYS A 133 20.57 73.89 -11.62
N THR A 134 20.35 75.18 -11.86
CA THR A 134 20.17 76.18 -10.79
C THR A 134 18.86 75.94 -10.05
N GLU A 135 17.75 75.72 -10.77
CA GLU A 135 16.46 75.40 -10.16
C GLU A 135 16.47 74.02 -9.49
N LEU A 136 17.12 73.04 -10.12
CA LEU A 136 17.27 71.70 -9.55
C LEU A 136 18.02 71.73 -8.22
N ARG A 137 19.16 72.45 -8.16
CA ARG A 137 19.97 72.53 -6.93
C ARG A 137 19.31 73.31 -5.80
N LYS A 138 18.26 74.09 -6.04
CA LYS A 138 17.45 74.67 -4.96
C LYS A 138 16.73 73.58 -4.16
N LYS A 139 16.32 72.49 -4.81
CA LYS A 139 15.64 71.35 -4.19
C LYS A 139 16.59 70.20 -3.85
N TYR A 140 17.59 69.96 -4.70
CA TYR A 140 18.60 68.91 -4.56
C TYR A 140 20.01 69.51 -4.64
N PRO A 141 20.55 70.10 -3.55
CA PRO A 141 21.79 70.88 -3.57
C PRO A 141 23.02 70.14 -4.08
N ASN A 142 23.05 68.82 -3.91
CA ASN A 142 24.15 67.98 -4.33
C ASN A 142 23.99 67.43 -5.75
N GLY A 143 22.89 67.74 -6.46
CA GLY A 143 22.50 67.08 -7.71
C GLY A 143 21.66 65.82 -7.47
N VAL A 144 21.35 65.07 -8.53
CA VAL A 144 20.50 63.88 -8.46
C VAL A 144 21.06 62.72 -9.30
N PRO A 145 21.04 61.48 -8.79
CA PRO A 145 21.47 60.29 -9.55
C PRO A 145 20.46 59.90 -10.64
N ALA A 146 20.86 59.05 -11.59
CA ALA A 146 20.04 58.65 -12.74
C ALA A 146 18.73 57.92 -12.41
N ASP A 147 18.64 57.31 -11.22
CA ASP A 147 17.43 56.67 -10.70
C ASP A 147 16.45 57.66 -10.04
N HIS A 148 16.84 58.93 -9.89
CA HIS A 148 16.02 59.94 -9.27
C HIS A 148 14.97 60.51 -10.25
N PRO A 149 13.69 60.73 -9.85
CA PRO A 149 12.65 61.25 -10.74
C PRO A 149 12.92 62.62 -11.38
N ALA A 150 13.83 63.39 -10.78
CA ALA A 150 14.28 64.69 -11.28
C ALA A 150 15.45 64.63 -12.29
N TYR A 151 15.99 63.43 -12.53
CA TYR A 151 17.15 63.26 -13.41
C TYR A 151 16.80 63.63 -14.85
N GLN A 152 17.66 64.45 -15.46
CA GLN A 152 17.54 64.83 -16.86
C GLN A 152 18.89 64.60 -17.54
N PRO A 153 18.97 63.74 -18.58
CA PRO A 153 20.22 63.46 -19.30
C PRO A 153 20.91 64.69 -19.90
N LYS A 154 20.16 65.78 -20.15
CA LYS A 154 20.69 67.06 -20.64
C LYS A 154 21.48 67.83 -19.56
N MET A 155 21.27 67.49 -18.29
CA MET A 155 21.87 68.15 -17.12
C MET A 155 23.04 67.37 -16.52
N ASP A 156 23.23 66.11 -16.93
CA ASP A 156 24.43 65.31 -16.68
C ASP A 156 25.47 65.66 -17.77
N ARG A 157 26.46 66.47 -17.40
CA ARG A 157 27.42 67.05 -18.34
C ARG A 157 28.51 66.06 -18.73
N ASP A 158 28.94 65.25 -17.79
CA ASP A 158 30.07 64.32 -17.85
C ASP A 158 29.65 62.87 -18.07
N LYS A 159 28.33 62.60 -18.06
CA LYS A 159 27.71 61.31 -18.35
C LYS A 159 28.08 60.23 -17.35
N ASP A 160 28.20 60.62 -16.09
CA ASP A 160 28.51 59.74 -14.96
C ASP A 160 27.25 59.12 -14.32
N ASN A 161 26.06 59.44 -14.87
CA ASN A 161 24.75 59.12 -14.32
C ASN A 161 24.37 59.97 -13.10
N PHE A 162 24.91 61.19 -13.00
CA PHE A 162 24.64 62.12 -11.92
C PHE A 162 24.39 63.55 -12.47
N ALA A 163 23.14 63.99 -12.45
CA ALA A 163 22.77 65.29 -12.98
C ALA A 163 23.09 66.42 -11.99
N CYS A 164 23.68 67.50 -12.51
CA CYS A 164 23.95 68.73 -11.75
C CYS A 164 24.82 68.55 -10.49
N GLU A 165 25.81 67.65 -10.52
CA GLU A 165 26.88 67.65 -9.51
C GLU A 165 27.63 69.00 -9.45
N ARG A 166 28.34 69.25 -8.34
CA ARG A 166 28.87 70.57 -8.00
C ARG A 166 30.28 70.81 -8.52
#